data_AF-A0A349D628-F1
#
_entry.id   AF-A0A349D628-F1
#
_cell.length_a   1.000
_cell.length_b   1.000
_cell.length_c   1.000
_cell.angle_alpha   90.00
_cell.angle_beta   90.00
_cell.angle_gamma   90.00
#
_symmetry.space_group_name_H-M   'P 1'
#
loop_
_entity.id
_entity.type
_entity.pdbx_description
1 polymer ?
#
loop_
_entity_poly.entity_id
_entity_poly.type
_entity_poly.pdbx_seq_one_letter_code
_entity_poly.pdbx_strand_id
1 'polypeptide(L)' 'MPEDPLHLHETIDFVREFHDAFGIDNNTKPTPNLPEKIINLRYELMKEENEEYLEAAKNNDLVEIADALGDMLYILCGT' A
#
# COMPACT_ATOMS: atom_id res chain seq x y z
N MET A 1 6.99 -10.67 -20.53
CA MET A 1 6.59 -10.81 -19.10
C MET A 1 7.73 -11.50 -18.40
N PRO A 2 8.09 -11.13 -17.15
CA PRO A 2 9.12 -11.85 -16.43
C PRO A 2 8.77 -13.34 -16.41
N GLU A 3 9.79 -14.21 -16.50
CA GLU A 3 9.57 -15.67 -16.55
C GLU A 3 9.05 -16.24 -15.22
N ASP A 4 9.13 -15.45 -14.14
CA ASP A 4 8.60 -15.76 -12.82
C ASP A 4 7.62 -14.64 -12.37
N PRO A 5 6.32 -14.95 -12.18
CA PRO A 5 5.35 -13.94 -11.78
C PRO A 5 5.49 -13.59 -10.29
N LEU A 6 5.45 -12.29 -9.98
CA LEU A 6 5.40 -11.80 -8.61
C LEU A 6 4.23 -12.42 -7.84
N HIS A 7 4.51 -13.04 -6.70
CA HIS A 7 3.50 -13.61 -5.83
C HIS A 7 3.08 -12.62 -4.74
N LEU A 8 1.79 -12.68 -4.34
CA LEU A 8 1.23 -11.80 -3.31
C LEU A 8 1.95 -11.91 -1.95
N HIS A 9 2.50 -13.08 -1.61
CA HIS A 9 3.24 -13.23 -0.35
C HIS A 9 4.56 -12.45 -0.40
N GLU A 10 5.24 -12.42 -1.55
CA GLU A 10 6.48 -11.66 -1.74
C GLU A 10 6.23 -10.15 -1.62
N THR A 11 5.11 -9.64 -2.14
CA THR A 11 4.76 -8.22 -2.01
C THR A 11 4.51 -7.82 -0.56
N ILE A 12 3.82 -8.67 0.21
CA ILE A 12 3.62 -8.46 1.65
C ILE A 12 4.96 -8.49 2.40
N ASP A 13 5.86 -9.39 2.01
CA ASP A 13 7.18 -9.52 2.62
C ASP A 13 8.06 -8.29 2.32
N PHE A 14 8.01 -7.72 1.11
CA PHE A 14 8.70 -6.46 0.80
C PHE A 14 8.22 -5.29 1.67
N VAL A 15 6.90 -5.19 1.93
CA VAL A 15 6.37 -4.14 2.82
C VAL A 15 6.76 -4.39 4.29
N ARG A 16 6.84 -5.66 4.71
CA ARG A 16 7.38 -6.01 6.03
C ARG A 16 8.83 -5.55 6.17
N GLU A 17 9.67 -5.84 5.18
CA GLU A 17 11.08 -5.42 5.16
C GLU A 17 11.21 -3.89 5.17
N PHE A 18 10.36 -3.18 4.44
CA PHE A 18 10.29 -1.72 4.51
C PHE A 18 9.96 -1.26 5.94
N HIS A 19 8.89 -1.79 6.55
CA HIS A 19 8.51 -1.44 7.91
C HIS A 19 9.67 -1.68 8.90
N ASP A 20 10.36 -2.81 8.79
CA ASP A 20 11.51 -3.13 9.65
C ASP A 20 12.66 -2.13 9.44
N ALA A 21 12.95 -1.75 8.20
CA ALA A 21 14.00 -0.77 7.87
C ALA A 21 13.71 0.63 8.43
N PHE A 22 12.43 1.01 8.54
CA PHE A 22 11.99 2.31 9.03
C PHE A 22 11.49 2.30 10.49
N GLY A 23 11.53 1.15 11.17
CA GLY A 23 11.12 1.01 12.57
C GLY A 23 9.60 1.09 12.79
N ILE A 24 8.82 0.66 11.80
CA ILE A 24 7.36 0.53 11.87
C ILE A 24 7.03 -0.89 12.37
N ASP A 25 6.12 -1.01 13.33
CA ASP A 25 5.79 -2.30 13.92
C ASP A 25 5.04 -3.23 12.95
N ASN A 26 5.56 -4.46 12.79
CA ASN A 26 4.89 -5.54 12.09
C ASN A 26 4.24 -6.52 13.08
N ASN A 27 2.94 -6.78 12.93
CA ASN A 27 2.24 -7.78 13.73
C ASN A 27 2.42 -9.19 13.14
N THR A 28 2.71 -10.19 13.98
CA THR A 28 2.89 -11.59 13.56
C THR A 28 1.59 -12.40 13.44
N LYS A 29 0.46 -11.78 13.78
CA LYS A 29 -0.89 -12.33 13.67
C LYS A 29 -1.89 -11.20 13.38
N PRO A 30 -3.07 -11.49 12.80
CA PRO A 30 -4.11 -10.48 12.62
C PRO A 30 -4.49 -9.80 13.94
N THR A 31 -4.39 -8.47 13.97
CA THR A 31 -4.60 -7.67 15.19
C THR A 31 -5.58 -6.52 14.90
N PRO A 32 -6.87 -6.67 15.24
CA PRO A 32 -7.89 -5.64 14.95
C PRO A 32 -7.86 -4.47 15.94
N ASN A 33 -7.26 -4.67 17.11
CA ASN A 33 -7.18 -3.65 18.16
C ASN A 33 -5.93 -2.79 17.98
N LEU A 34 -6.04 -1.77 17.13
CA LEU A 34 -4.98 -0.79 16.86
C LEU A 34 -5.31 0.56 17.52
N PRO A 35 -4.29 1.38 17.85
CA PRO A 35 -4.53 2.75 18.27
C PRO A 35 -5.33 3.53 17.22
N GLU A 36 -6.27 4.37 17.65
CA GLU A 36 -7.13 5.17 16.75
C GLU A 36 -6.31 5.99 15.73
N LYS A 37 -5.16 6.53 16.15
CA LYS A 37 -4.25 7.24 15.25
C LYS A 37 -3.76 6.40 14.06
N ILE A 38 -3.54 5.10 14.26
CA ILE A 38 -3.07 4.18 13.20
C ILE A 38 -4.23 3.84 12.26
N ILE A 39 -5.42 3.64 12.82
CA ILE A 39 -6.64 3.40 12.04
C ILE A 39 -6.91 4.61 11.13
N ASN A 40 -6.87 5.82 11.68
CA ASN A 40 -7.08 7.05 10.94
C ASN A 40 -5.96 7.28 9.91
N LEU A 41 -4.70 7.05 10.27
CA LEU A 41 -3.58 7.16 9.32
C LEU A 41 -3.79 6.26 8.10
N ARG A 42 -4.10 4.98 8.32
CA ARG A 42 -4.32 4.02 7.22
C ARG A 42 -5.52 4.40 6.36
N TYR A 43 -6.58 4.90 6.97
CA TYR A 43 -7.75 5.41 6.24
C TYR A 43 -7.39 6.62 5.36
N GLU A 44 -6.69 7.62 5.90
CA GLU A 44 -6.31 8.81 5.12
C GLU A 44 -5.37 8.45 3.98
N LEU A 45 -4.37 7.58 4.19
CA LEU A 45 -3.49 7.09 3.10
C LEU A 45 -4.29 6.41 1.99
N MET A 46 -5.19 5.46 2.35
CA MET A 46 -6.04 4.81 1.35
C MET A 46 -6.93 5.78 0.58
N LYS A 47 -7.40 6.84 1.24
CA LYS A 47 -8.23 7.86 0.62
C LYS A 47 -7.42 8.72 -0.34
N GLU A 48 -6.24 9.17 0.07
CA GLU A 48 -5.30 9.98 -0.72
C GLU A 48 -4.97 9.29 -2.04
N GLU A 49 -4.47 8.04 -2.02
CA GLU A 49 -4.12 7.32 -3.25
C GLU A 49 -5.32 7.10 -4.19
N ASN A 50 -6.52 6.92 -3.63
CA ASN A 50 -7.75 6.81 -4.42
C ASN A 50 -8.16 8.10 -5.10
N GLU A 51 -7.93 9.24 -4.44
CA GLU A 51 -8.17 10.56 -5.01
C GLU A 51 -7.16 10.84 -6.14
N GLU A 52 -5.89 10.50 -5.95
CA GLU A 52 -4.83 10.63 -6.97
C GLU A 52 -5.11 9.77 -8.20
N TYR A 53 -5.44 8.48 -8.02
CA TYR A 53 -5.85 7.60 -9.11
C TYR A 53 -7.06 8.18 -9.88
N LEU A 54 -8.07 8.70 -9.18
CA LEU A 54 -9.27 9.23 -9.81
C LEU A 54 -8.94 10.46 -10.67
N GLU A 55 -8.06 11.34 -10.19
CA GLU A 55 -7.59 12.49 -10.93
C GLU A 55 -6.78 12.08 -12.16
N ALA A 56 -5.80 11.19 -12.00
CA ALA A 56 -4.98 10.66 -13.08
C ALA A 56 -5.84 9.99 -14.18
N ALA A 57 -6.82 9.18 -13.77
CA ALA A 57 -7.76 8.52 -14.67
C ALA A 57 -8.62 9.52 -15.46
N LYS A 58 -9.11 10.60 -14.81
CA LYS A 58 -9.86 11.67 -15.48
C LYS A 58 -9.01 12.46 -16.47
N ASN A 59 -7.73 12.63 -16.16
CA ASN A 59 -6.77 13.35 -16.97
C ASN A 59 -6.15 12.50 -18.09
N ASN A 60 -6.44 11.19 -18.13
CA ASN A 60 -5.81 10.21 -19.04
C ASN A 60 -4.27 10.14 -18.88
N ASP A 61 -3.78 10.33 -17.65
CA ASP A 61 -2.36 10.25 -17.34
C ASP A 61 -1.96 8.81 -16.99
N LEU A 62 -1.41 8.08 -17.96
CA LEU A 62 -1.06 6.67 -17.77
C LEU A 62 0.05 6.47 -16.73
N VAL A 63 0.98 7.42 -16.59
CA VAL A 63 2.11 7.28 -15.67
C VAL A 63 1.60 7.40 -14.25
N GLU A 64 0.83 8.44 -13.97
CA GLU A 64 0.22 8.67 -12.66
C GLU A 64 -0.81 7.59 -12.28
N ILE A 65 -1.55 7.06 -13.27
CA ILE A 65 -2.42 5.88 -13.03
C ILE A 65 -1.59 4.70 -12.53
N ALA A 66 -0.44 4.42 -13.16
CA ALA A 66 0.39 3.29 -12.78
C ALA A 66 1.05 3.49 -11.40
N ASP A 67 1.44 4.72 -11.09
CA ASP A 67 2.03 5.12 -9.81
C ASP A 67 1.02 4.92 -8.67
N ALA A 68 -0.16 5.56 -8.75
CA ALA A 68 -1.20 5.47 -7.74
C ALA A 68 -1.69 4.01 -7.52
N LEU A 69 -1.74 3.18 -8.57
CA LEU A 69 -2.07 1.76 -8.42
C LEU A 69 -0.96 0.98 -7.67
N GLY A 70 0.30 1.35 -7.88
CA GLY A 70 1.43 0.83 -7.12
C GLY A 70 1.37 1.23 -5.65
N ASP A 71 1.06 2.50 -5.36
CA ASP A 71 0.93 3.01 -4.00
C ASP A 71 -0.26 2.37 -3.28
N MET A 72 -1.41 2.18 -3.94
CA MET A 72 -2.52 1.42 -3.38
C MET A 72 -2.13 -0.01 -3.01
N LEU A 73 -1.37 -0.71 -3.87
CA LEU A 73 -0.88 -2.06 -3.56
C LEU A 73 0.02 -2.05 -2.32
N TYR A 74 0.90 -1.07 -2.23
CA TYR A 74 1.78 -0.87 -1.08
C TYR A 74 0.99 -0.61 0.21
N ILE A 75 0.02 0.31 0.19
CA ILE A 75 -0.85 0.64 1.34
C ILE A 75 -1.70 -0.56 1.77
N LEU A 76 -2.22 -1.35 0.82
CA LEU A 76 -2.98 -2.57 1.11
C LEU A 76 -2.10 -3.65 1.75
N CYS A 77 -0.85 -3.81 1.31
CA CYS A 77 0.08 -4.76 1.91
C CYS A 77 0.58 -4.31 3.30
N GLY A 78 0.63 -3.00 3.57
CA GLY A 78 1.10 -2.42 4.84
C GLY A 78 0.03 -2.24 5.92
N THR A 79 -1.24 -2.44 5.59
CA THR A 79 -2.38 -2.25 6.50
C THR A 79 -2.84 -3.57 7.12
#